data_AF-B9TCQ7-F1
#
_entry.id   AF-B9TCQ7-F1
#
_cell.length_a   1.000
_cell.length_b   1.000
_cell.length_c   1.000
_cell.angle_alpha   90.00
_cell.angle_beta   90.00
_cell.angle_gamma   90.00
#
_symmetry.space_group_name_H-M   'P 1'
#
loop_
_entity.id
_entity.type
_entity.pdbx_description
1 polymer ?
#
loop_
_entity_poly.entity_id
_entity_poly.type
_entity_poly.pdbx_seq_one_letter_code
_entity_poly.pdbx_strand_id
1 'polypeptide(L)'
;MGEACQPKFIDVVWTHDFEAEPIRLLSQLDCERYEVRKLEFFRDGRVGYADDHRSAMGTELGKLPVPQLAEINSDFQFSARVIESTLFERLWTQHTSVQVNELVVGLNSWVIQDGNYDDFQVGASYKLALEFNGSAVVPYSTHVMQCERKHASVYNVIAKVIFATPKVWVIDFGVKVYCKARPPRFVRSGDWVKGEIWIGVDPFFYKERSNQTPGMPDLFVDWSVTRIQLATTPWIEDVSGGKKLRMRDTEHESWTDRASTDAWTDDGGGADYLLSLSR
;
A
#
# COMPACT_ATOMS: atom_id res chain seq x y z
N MET A 1 -6.00 -26.95 32.48
CA MET A 1 -5.87 -25.79 31.59
C MET A 1 -4.42 -25.74 31.16
N GLY A 2 -4.12 -26.12 29.92
CA GLY A 2 -2.76 -25.97 29.38
C GLY A 2 -2.46 -24.49 29.21
N GLU A 3 -1.33 -24.02 29.71
CA GLU A 3 -0.85 -22.68 29.40
C GLU A 3 -0.80 -22.53 27.87
N ALA A 4 -1.48 -21.49 27.36
CA ALA A 4 -1.41 -21.18 25.94
C ALA A 4 0.04 -20.86 25.59
N CYS A 5 0.66 -21.69 24.73
CA CYS A 5 2.03 -21.47 24.32
C CYS A 5 2.13 -20.16 23.54
N GLN A 6 2.91 -19.22 24.06
CA GLN A 6 3.12 -17.93 23.42
C GLN A 6 4.25 -18.05 22.38
N PRO A 7 4.08 -17.47 21.18
CA PRO A 7 5.16 -17.44 20.19
C PRO A 7 6.38 -16.70 20.76
N LYS A 8 7.58 -17.14 20.35
CA LYS A 8 8.84 -16.50 20.75
C LYS A 8 9.43 -15.75 19.57
N PHE A 9 10.04 -14.60 19.86
CA PHE A 9 10.68 -13.76 18.85
C PHE A 9 12.15 -13.61 19.21
N ILE A 10 13.02 -13.86 18.25
CA ILE A 10 14.47 -13.81 18.45
C ILE A 10 15.14 -12.94 17.40
N ASP A 11 16.27 -12.36 17.78
CA ASP A 11 17.15 -11.52 16.97
C ASP A 11 18.56 -12.06 17.10
N VAL A 12 19.12 -12.54 16.00
CA VAL A 12 20.42 -13.20 15.93
C VAL A 12 21.32 -12.42 14.99
N VAL A 13 22.38 -11.84 15.53
CA VAL A 13 23.47 -11.28 14.72
C VAL A 13 24.44 -12.41 14.39
N TRP A 14 24.85 -12.49 13.11
CA TRP A 14 25.83 -13.46 12.63
C TRP A 14 27.07 -12.70 12.11
N THR A 15 28.20 -12.92 12.77
CA THR A 15 29.48 -12.30 12.48
C THR A 15 30.32 -13.22 11.62
N HIS A 16 30.48 -12.87 10.35
CA HIS A 16 31.27 -13.60 9.36
C HIS A 16 31.72 -12.64 8.25
N ASP A 17 32.56 -13.13 7.33
CA ASP A 17 33.02 -12.38 6.15
C ASP A 17 32.41 -12.87 4.82
N PHE A 18 31.52 -13.87 4.85
CA PHE A 18 30.77 -14.30 3.65
C PHE A 18 29.90 -13.16 3.10
N GLU A 19 30.10 -12.78 1.84
CA GLU A 19 29.41 -11.61 1.25
C GLU A 19 27.93 -11.87 0.94
N ALA A 20 27.59 -13.10 0.54
CA ALA A 20 26.25 -13.47 0.11
C ALA A 20 25.31 -13.85 1.27
N GLU A 21 25.85 -14.00 2.48
CA GLU A 21 25.11 -14.47 3.65
C GLU A 21 24.56 -13.30 4.48
N PRO A 22 23.43 -13.49 5.18
CA PRO A 22 22.83 -12.46 6.01
C PRO A 22 23.65 -12.22 7.28
N ILE A 23 23.81 -10.96 7.66
CA ILE A 23 24.53 -10.56 8.88
C ILE A 23 23.61 -10.54 10.12
N ARG A 24 22.30 -10.65 9.94
CA ARG A 24 21.32 -10.65 11.02
C ARG A 24 20.04 -11.36 10.59
N LEU A 25 19.47 -12.16 11.50
CA LEU A 25 18.24 -12.91 11.31
C LEU A 25 17.25 -12.57 12.43
N LEU A 26 15.99 -12.31 12.07
CA LEU A 26 14.90 -12.20 13.03
C LEU A 26 13.90 -13.30 12.74
N SER A 27 13.55 -14.09 13.75
CA SER A 27 12.63 -15.21 13.59
C SER A 27 11.51 -15.15 14.61
N GLN A 28 10.28 -15.33 14.15
CA GLN A 28 9.17 -15.76 14.98
C GLN A 28 9.15 -17.28 15.02
N LEU A 29 9.14 -17.83 16.23
CA LEU A 29 9.12 -19.25 16.49
C LEU A 29 7.78 -19.69 17.07
N ASP A 30 7.34 -20.89 16.67
CA ASP A 30 6.20 -21.57 17.29
C ASP A 30 6.57 -22.21 18.65
N CYS A 31 5.65 -23.01 19.19
CA CYS A 31 5.82 -23.71 20.46
C CYS A 31 6.93 -24.79 20.43
N GLU A 32 7.19 -25.34 19.25
CA GLU A 32 8.20 -26.37 19.01
C GLU A 32 9.54 -25.77 18.53
N ARG A 33 9.63 -24.44 18.49
CA ARG A 33 10.77 -23.63 18.06
C ARG A 33 11.04 -23.68 16.54
N TYR A 34 10.08 -24.09 15.72
CA TYR A 34 10.18 -23.93 14.27
C TYR A 34 9.91 -22.49 13.86
N GLU A 35 10.58 -22.04 12.81
CA GLU A 35 10.36 -20.72 12.25
C GLU A 35 9.01 -20.65 11.53
N VAL A 36 8.22 -19.63 11.86
CA VAL A 36 6.92 -19.35 11.21
C VAL A 36 7.02 -18.10 10.33
N ARG A 37 7.85 -17.14 10.75
CA ARG A 37 8.20 -15.94 9.99
C ARG A 37 9.66 -15.63 10.21
N LYS A 38 10.35 -15.18 9.15
CA LYS A 38 11.78 -14.88 9.18
C LYS A 38 12.13 -13.65 8.36
N LEU A 39 13.00 -12.80 8.88
CA LEU A 39 13.68 -11.73 8.15
C LEU A 39 15.18 -12.00 8.14
N GLU A 40 15.83 -11.76 7.00
CA GLU A 40 17.27 -11.85 6.83
C GLU A 40 17.81 -10.51 6.32
N PHE A 41 18.74 -9.92 7.05
CA PHE A 41 19.35 -8.64 6.71
C PHE A 41 20.72 -8.89 6.11
N PHE A 42 20.94 -8.41 4.89
CA PHE A 42 22.19 -8.58 4.16
C PHE A 42 23.09 -7.36 4.34
N ARG A 43 24.41 -7.56 4.13
CA ARG A 43 25.43 -6.52 4.33
C ARG A 43 25.23 -5.30 3.42
N ASP A 44 24.66 -5.49 2.24
CA ASP A 44 24.34 -4.44 1.27
C ASP A 44 23.05 -3.67 1.59
N GLY A 45 22.39 -3.98 2.72
CA GLY A 45 21.16 -3.31 3.16
C GLY A 45 19.88 -3.94 2.62
N ARG A 46 19.95 -4.94 1.74
CA ARG A 46 18.76 -5.70 1.33
C ARG A 46 18.21 -6.51 2.51
N VAL A 47 16.90 -6.75 2.48
CA VAL A 47 16.22 -7.56 3.49
C VAL A 47 15.35 -8.61 2.79
N GLY A 48 15.68 -9.87 3.02
CA GLY A 48 14.85 -11.01 2.63
C GLY A 48 13.83 -11.34 3.71
N TYR A 49 12.75 -12.01 3.31
CA TYR A 49 11.71 -12.46 4.23
C TYR A 49 11.15 -13.81 3.81
N ALA A 50 10.60 -14.55 4.77
CA ALA A 50 9.84 -15.78 4.52
C ALA A 50 8.70 -15.95 5.54
N ASP A 51 7.52 -16.31 5.05
CA ASP A 51 6.38 -16.86 5.81
C ASP A 51 5.87 -18.13 5.10
N ASP A 52 4.79 -18.75 5.61
CA ASP A 52 4.19 -19.97 5.05
C ASP A 52 3.64 -19.80 3.61
N HIS A 53 3.57 -18.58 3.08
CA HIS A 53 2.96 -18.29 1.78
C HIS A 53 3.89 -17.55 0.82
N ARG A 54 4.86 -16.81 1.35
CA ARG A 54 5.68 -15.86 0.57
C ARG A 54 7.12 -15.91 1.04
N SER A 55 8.03 -15.77 0.10
CA SER A 55 9.43 -15.50 0.37
C SER A 55 10.00 -14.49 -0.62
N ALA A 56 11.09 -13.84 -0.21
CA ALA A 56 11.85 -12.92 -1.04
C ALA A 56 13.35 -13.17 -0.85
N MET A 57 14.13 -12.87 -1.89
CA MET A 57 15.60 -12.92 -1.86
C MET A 57 16.20 -14.30 -1.55
N GLY A 58 15.45 -15.38 -1.80
CA GLY A 58 15.89 -16.75 -1.49
C GLY A 58 15.88 -17.08 0.01
N THR A 59 15.34 -16.20 0.87
CA THR A 59 15.13 -16.50 2.28
C THR A 59 14.12 -17.62 2.44
N GLU A 60 14.46 -18.61 3.27
CA GLU A 60 13.61 -19.76 3.58
C GLU A 60 13.48 -19.95 5.10
N LEU A 61 12.36 -20.55 5.51
CA LEU A 61 12.15 -21.02 6.87
C LEU A 61 13.00 -22.27 7.14
N GLY A 62 13.62 -22.33 8.31
CA GLY A 62 14.39 -23.48 8.77
C GLY A 62 13.53 -24.74 8.86
N LYS A 63 14.08 -25.85 8.38
CA LYS A 63 13.42 -27.18 8.39
C LYS A 63 13.54 -27.90 9.75
N LEU A 64 14.27 -27.31 10.68
CA LEU A 64 14.56 -27.87 12.00
C LEU A 64 14.25 -26.82 13.09
N PRO A 65 13.94 -27.26 14.32
CA PRO A 65 13.79 -26.35 15.45
C PRO A 65 15.04 -25.49 15.64
N VAL A 66 14.83 -24.18 15.86
CA VAL A 66 15.93 -23.27 16.13
C VAL A 66 16.56 -23.60 17.49
N PRO A 67 17.89 -23.75 17.61
CA PRO A 67 18.56 -24.08 18.87
C PRO A 67 18.30 -23.08 20.00
N GLN A 68 18.51 -23.50 21.25
CA GLN A 68 18.33 -22.60 22.40
C GLN A 68 19.30 -21.41 22.33
N LEU A 69 18.92 -20.24 22.87
CA LEU A 69 19.77 -19.04 22.81
C LEU A 69 21.14 -19.29 23.45
N ALA A 70 21.21 -20.06 24.53
CA ALA A 70 22.47 -20.43 25.16
C ALA A 70 23.38 -21.27 24.26
N GLU A 71 22.79 -22.12 23.41
CA GLU A 71 23.51 -22.93 22.43
C GLU A 71 23.98 -22.07 21.26
N ILE A 72 23.11 -21.21 20.72
CA ILE A 72 23.47 -20.23 19.66
C ILE A 72 24.62 -19.34 20.15
N ASN A 73 24.51 -18.79 21.37
CA ASN A 73 25.51 -17.91 21.96
C ASN A 73 26.77 -18.63 22.45
N SER A 74 26.82 -19.96 22.39
CA SER A 74 28.04 -20.70 22.70
C SER A 74 29.07 -20.63 21.57
N ASP A 75 28.61 -20.32 20.35
CA ASP A 75 29.45 -20.03 19.20
C ASP A 75 29.68 -18.51 19.10
N PHE A 76 30.95 -18.10 19.07
CA PHE A 76 31.38 -16.70 19.07
C PHE A 76 30.97 -15.94 17.81
N GLN A 77 30.61 -16.65 16.73
CA GLN A 77 30.09 -16.01 15.51
C GLN A 77 28.67 -15.46 15.71
N PHE A 78 27.94 -15.90 16.73
CA PHE A 78 26.53 -15.52 16.92
C PHE A 78 26.30 -14.72 18.19
N SER A 79 25.33 -13.80 18.11
CA SER A 79 24.77 -13.09 19.25
C SER A 79 23.26 -13.04 19.13
N ALA A 80 22.59 -13.92 19.88
CA ALA A 80 21.15 -14.12 19.91
C ALA A 80 20.52 -13.55 21.19
N ARG A 81 19.37 -12.89 21.01
CA ARG A 81 18.52 -12.39 22.11
C ARG A 81 17.04 -12.58 21.81
N VAL A 82 16.23 -12.62 22.86
CA VAL A 82 14.78 -12.49 22.74
C VAL A 82 14.44 -11.03 22.45
N ILE A 83 13.46 -10.80 21.60
CA ILE A 83 12.90 -9.47 21.32
C ILE A 83 11.40 -9.44 21.63
N GLU A 84 10.89 -8.24 21.84
CA GLU A 84 9.45 -8.02 21.98
C GLU A 84 8.73 -8.28 20.66
N SER A 85 7.53 -8.85 20.73
CA SER A 85 6.67 -9.07 19.56
C SER A 85 6.43 -7.78 18.78
N THR A 86 6.24 -6.66 19.49
CA THR A 86 6.01 -5.34 18.88
C THR A 86 7.19 -4.86 18.04
N LEU A 87 8.44 -5.18 18.42
CA LEU A 87 9.61 -4.85 17.60
C LEU A 87 9.63 -5.69 16.32
N PHE A 88 9.36 -7.00 16.44
CA PHE A 88 9.27 -7.89 15.29
C PHE A 88 8.19 -7.43 14.31
N GLU A 89 6.97 -7.17 14.77
CA GLU A 89 5.87 -6.76 13.89
C GLU A 89 6.16 -5.45 13.14
N ARG A 90 6.84 -4.49 13.80
CA ARG A 90 7.25 -3.24 13.13
C ARG A 90 8.22 -3.51 11.98
N LEU A 91 9.27 -4.30 12.23
CA LEU A 91 10.27 -4.63 11.21
C LEU A 91 9.68 -5.51 10.12
N TRP A 92 8.83 -6.47 10.49
CA TRP A 92 8.09 -7.32 9.56
C TRP A 92 7.26 -6.47 8.62
N THR A 93 6.43 -5.56 9.15
CA THR A 93 5.62 -4.66 8.33
C THR A 93 6.51 -3.80 7.42
N GLN A 94 7.58 -3.22 7.98
CA GLN A 94 8.51 -2.38 7.21
C GLN A 94 9.13 -3.09 6.00
N HIS A 95 9.44 -4.38 6.11
CA HIS A 95 10.18 -5.13 5.07
C HIS A 95 9.32 -6.10 4.25
N THR A 96 8.07 -6.35 4.65
CA THR A 96 7.15 -7.26 3.92
C THR A 96 5.90 -6.56 3.38
N SER A 97 5.69 -5.28 3.72
CA SER A 97 4.71 -4.46 3.01
C SER A 97 5.08 -4.41 1.54
N VAL A 98 4.06 -4.55 0.68
CA VAL A 98 4.20 -4.40 -0.77
C VAL A 98 4.82 -3.02 -1.04
N GLN A 99 6.04 -2.99 -1.57
CA GLN A 99 6.56 -1.78 -2.18
C GLN A 99 5.78 -1.55 -3.47
N VAL A 100 4.76 -0.71 -3.40
CA VAL A 100 4.12 -0.17 -4.60
C VAL A 100 5.11 0.83 -5.19
N ASN A 101 6.00 0.34 -6.06
CA ASN A 101 7.04 1.16 -6.69
C ASN A 101 6.45 2.24 -7.59
N GLU A 102 5.31 1.95 -8.20
CA GLU A 102 4.57 2.87 -9.03
C GLU A 102 3.07 2.62 -8.85
N LEU A 103 2.31 3.70 -8.68
CA LEU A 103 0.86 3.69 -8.56
C LEU A 103 0.25 4.56 -9.66
N VAL A 104 -0.65 3.98 -10.45
CA VAL A 104 -1.45 4.73 -11.42
C VAL A 104 -2.72 5.25 -10.74
N VAL A 105 -2.90 6.57 -10.71
CA VAL A 105 -4.05 7.23 -10.07
C VAL A 105 -4.83 8.07 -11.07
N GLY A 106 -6.13 8.20 -10.85
CA GLY A 106 -7.00 9.06 -11.65
C GLY A 106 -6.89 10.52 -11.24
N LEU A 107 -6.97 11.41 -12.21
CA LEU A 107 -7.02 12.86 -11.99
C LEU A 107 -8.04 13.46 -12.95
N ASN A 108 -9.06 14.12 -12.43
CA ASN A 108 -9.99 14.89 -13.25
C ASN A 108 -9.49 16.33 -13.39
N SER A 109 -9.70 16.96 -14.54
CA SER A 109 -9.30 18.35 -14.81
C SER A 109 -9.79 19.34 -13.75
N TRP A 110 -11.02 19.13 -13.24
CA TRP A 110 -11.61 20.01 -12.22
C TRP A 110 -10.79 20.09 -10.93
N VAL A 111 -10.01 19.06 -10.60
CA VAL A 111 -9.13 19.04 -9.43
C VAL A 111 -8.03 20.09 -9.53
N ILE A 112 -7.52 20.35 -10.74
CA ILE A 112 -6.58 21.42 -11.05
C ILE A 112 -7.33 22.76 -11.15
N GLN A 113 -8.46 22.79 -11.86
CA GLN A 113 -9.21 24.02 -12.13
C GLN A 113 -9.76 24.70 -10.87
N ASP A 114 -10.04 23.94 -9.80
CA ASP A 114 -10.45 24.49 -8.50
C ASP A 114 -9.33 25.32 -7.82
N GLY A 115 -8.13 25.37 -8.42
CA GLY A 115 -7.01 26.22 -8.01
C GLY A 115 -6.12 25.60 -6.92
N ASN A 116 -6.34 24.32 -6.61
CA ASN A 116 -5.66 23.62 -5.53
C ASN A 116 -4.33 22.99 -5.93
N TYR A 117 -4.21 22.65 -7.22
CA TYR A 117 -3.00 22.17 -7.85
C TYR A 117 -2.79 22.94 -9.16
N ASP A 118 -1.53 23.18 -9.50
CA ASP A 118 -1.15 23.55 -10.85
C ASP A 118 -1.22 22.31 -11.76
N ASP A 119 -1.09 22.51 -13.07
CA ASP A 119 -0.93 21.41 -14.01
C ASP A 119 0.27 20.51 -13.64
N PHE A 120 0.06 19.21 -13.76
CA PHE A 120 1.06 18.20 -13.47
C PHE A 120 2.04 18.05 -14.63
N GLN A 121 3.30 17.78 -14.32
CA GLN A 121 4.37 17.58 -15.31
C GLN A 121 5.14 16.30 -15.03
N VAL A 122 5.46 15.55 -16.08
CA VAL A 122 6.33 14.37 -15.98
C VAL A 122 7.71 14.79 -15.49
N GLY A 123 8.24 14.07 -14.51
CA GLY A 123 9.54 14.32 -13.86
C GLY A 123 9.47 15.29 -12.68
N ALA A 124 8.34 15.95 -12.43
CA ALA A 124 8.17 16.81 -11.27
C ALA A 124 7.63 16.03 -10.06
N SER A 125 7.91 16.55 -8.86
CA SER A 125 7.41 16.01 -7.59
C SER A 125 6.34 16.92 -6.99
N TYR A 126 5.27 16.30 -6.49
CA TYR A 126 4.13 16.99 -5.91
C TYR A 126 3.80 16.39 -4.54
N LYS A 127 3.51 17.26 -3.58
CA LYS A 127 3.02 16.83 -2.27
C LYS A 127 1.50 16.74 -2.29
N LEU A 128 0.96 15.53 -2.32
CA LEU A 128 -0.48 15.29 -2.44
C LEU A 128 -0.95 14.11 -1.59
N ALA A 129 -2.25 14.12 -1.30
CA ALA A 129 -2.96 13.00 -0.70
C ALA A 129 -3.72 12.23 -1.80
N LEU A 130 -3.98 10.95 -1.56
CA LEU A 130 -4.73 10.10 -2.46
C LEU A 130 -6.06 9.70 -1.83
N GLU A 131 -7.13 9.81 -2.60
CA GLU A 131 -8.43 9.31 -2.22
C GLU A 131 -8.74 7.97 -2.88
N PHE A 132 -9.72 7.26 -2.34
CA PHE A 132 -10.33 6.14 -3.01
C PHE A 132 -11.85 6.23 -3.00
N ASN A 133 -12.43 5.65 -4.04
CA ASN A 133 -13.86 5.41 -4.18
C ASN A 133 -14.10 3.92 -4.49
N GLY A 134 -15.30 3.43 -4.17
CA GLY A 134 -15.66 2.02 -4.32
C GLY A 134 -16.33 1.49 -3.06
N SER A 135 -17.53 0.93 -3.22
CA SER A 135 -18.38 0.47 -2.11
C SER A 135 -18.33 -1.05 -1.89
N ALA A 136 -17.60 -1.78 -2.73
CA ALA A 136 -17.57 -3.24 -2.75
C ALA A 136 -16.42 -3.84 -1.90
N VAL A 137 -16.08 -3.20 -0.77
CA VAL A 137 -15.16 -3.82 0.19
C VAL A 137 -15.92 -4.77 1.11
N VAL A 138 -15.31 -5.90 1.42
CA VAL A 138 -15.83 -6.93 2.31
C VAL A 138 -14.86 -7.19 3.47
N PRO A 139 -15.33 -7.70 4.62
CA PRO A 139 -14.43 -8.14 5.69
C PRO A 139 -13.45 -9.19 5.17
N TYR A 140 -12.22 -9.13 5.65
CA TYR A 140 -11.19 -10.11 5.31
C TYR A 140 -10.36 -10.46 6.54
N SER A 141 -10.04 -11.74 6.73
CA SER A 141 -9.35 -12.23 7.93
C SER A 141 -7.86 -12.42 7.76
N THR A 142 -7.37 -12.45 6.52
CA THR A 142 -5.93 -12.62 6.26
C THR A 142 -5.24 -11.25 6.26
N HIS A 143 -4.16 -11.14 7.02
CA HIS A 143 -3.44 -9.88 7.24
C HIS A 143 -2.27 -9.68 6.26
N VAL A 144 -2.52 -9.99 4.98
CA VAL A 144 -1.53 -9.85 3.91
C VAL A 144 -1.94 -8.66 3.04
N MET A 145 -1.17 -7.57 3.12
CA MET A 145 -1.39 -6.40 2.26
C MET A 145 -1.25 -6.81 0.79
N GLN A 146 -2.19 -6.38 -0.03
CA GLN A 146 -2.15 -6.59 -1.48
C GLN A 146 -2.65 -5.35 -2.20
N CYS A 147 -2.04 -5.06 -3.35
CA CYS A 147 -2.44 -4.02 -4.27
C CYS A 147 -2.15 -4.53 -5.69
N GLU A 148 -3.20 -4.88 -6.41
CA GLU A 148 -3.12 -5.39 -7.78
C GLU A 148 -3.94 -4.48 -8.69
N ARG A 149 -3.28 -3.86 -9.67
CA ARG A 149 -3.94 -3.01 -10.66
C ARG A 149 -4.75 -3.87 -11.62
N LYS A 150 -6.05 -3.58 -11.77
CA LYS A 150 -6.89 -4.21 -12.79
C LYS A 150 -6.79 -3.50 -14.13
N HIS A 151 -7.16 -2.21 -14.15
CA HIS A 151 -7.09 -1.34 -15.33
C HIS A 151 -7.12 0.12 -14.86
N ALA A 152 -6.71 1.07 -15.71
CA ALA A 152 -6.69 2.50 -15.40
C ALA A 152 -6.16 2.80 -13.98
N SER A 153 -6.98 3.35 -13.09
CA SER A 153 -6.67 3.57 -11.67
C SER A 153 -7.55 2.72 -10.72
N VAL A 154 -8.01 1.56 -11.19
CA VAL A 154 -8.81 0.58 -10.44
C VAL A 154 -7.92 -0.57 -9.96
N TYR A 155 -8.06 -0.94 -8.69
CA TYR A 155 -7.23 -1.92 -8.01
C TYR A 155 -8.07 -2.90 -7.19
N ASN A 156 -7.65 -4.16 -7.17
CA ASN A 156 -7.99 -5.07 -6.09
C ASN A 156 -7.03 -4.83 -4.94
N VAL A 157 -7.55 -4.58 -3.74
CA VAL A 157 -6.74 -4.37 -2.54
C VAL A 157 -7.11 -5.31 -1.41
N ILE A 158 -6.10 -5.62 -0.59
CA ILE A 158 -6.28 -6.12 0.78
C ILE A 158 -5.57 -5.12 1.68
N ALA A 159 -6.34 -4.45 2.53
CA ALA A 159 -5.88 -3.28 3.25
C ALA A 159 -6.34 -3.29 4.69
N LYS A 160 -5.52 -2.71 5.57
CA LYS A 160 -5.87 -2.46 6.96
C LYS A 160 -6.59 -1.13 7.07
N VAL A 161 -7.72 -1.09 7.77
CA VAL A 161 -8.38 0.15 8.16
C VAL A 161 -7.59 0.76 9.31
N ILE A 162 -6.98 1.93 9.10
CA ILE A 162 -6.14 2.59 10.10
C ILE A 162 -6.84 3.76 10.79
N PHE A 163 -7.93 4.26 10.19
CA PHE A 163 -8.73 5.34 10.75
C PHE A 163 -10.17 5.26 10.24
N ALA A 164 -11.17 5.54 11.09
CA ALA A 164 -12.57 5.51 10.69
C ALA A 164 -13.42 6.44 11.57
N THR A 165 -14.25 7.26 10.92
CA THR A 165 -15.29 8.12 11.52
C THR A 165 -16.57 8.02 10.68
N PRO A 166 -17.70 8.60 11.11
CA PRO A 166 -18.91 8.64 10.29
C PRO A 166 -18.77 9.42 8.96
N LYS A 167 -17.70 10.20 8.76
CA LYS A 167 -17.52 11.08 7.59
C LYS A 167 -16.34 10.69 6.70
N VAL A 168 -15.34 10.02 7.27
CA VAL A 168 -14.09 9.69 6.59
C VAL A 168 -13.47 8.44 7.18
N TRP A 169 -12.82 7.65 6.35
CA TRP A 169 -12.04 6.49 6.76
C TRP A 169 -10.81 6.32 5.86
N VAL A 170 -9.79 5.67 6.40
CA VAL A 170 -8.47 5.52 5.77
C VAL A 170 -8.09 4.05 5.79
N ILE A 171 -7.62 3.55 4.64
CA ILE A 171 -7.07 2.21 4.49
C ILE A 171 -5.59 2.30 4.12
N ASP A 172 -4.83 1.28 4.52
CA ASP A 172 -3.40 1.15 4.28
C ASP A 172 -3.09 -0.23 3.71
N PHE A 173 -2.53 -0.25 2.51
CA PHE A 173 -2.02 -1.44 1.82
C PHE A 173 -0.54 -1.27 1.42
N GLY A 174 0.19 -0.39 2.10
CA GLY A 174 1.52 0.12 1.73
C GLY A 174 1.45 1.56 1.21
N VAL A 175 0.30 1.95 0.66
CA VAL A 175 -0.10 3.33 0.39
C VAL A 175 -1.33 3.65 1.22
N LYS A 176 -1.34 4.82 1.85
CA LYS A 176 -2.49 5.31 2.61
C LYS A 176 -3.41 6.07 1.68
N VAL A 177 -4.66 5.63 1.58
CA VAL A 177 -5.70 6.30 0.81
C VAL A 177 -6.94 6.50 1.68
N TYR A 178 -7.69 7.56 1.44
CA TYR A 178 -8.87 7.88 2.25
C TYR A 178 -10.15 7.97 1.42
N CYS A 179 -11.28 7.72 2.04
CA CYS A 179 -12.59 7.88 1.41
C CYS A 179 -13.45 8.79 2.26
N LYS A 180 -13.98 9.86 1.66
CA LYS A 180 -14.86 10.84 2.31
C LYS A 180 -16.31 10.37 2.33
N ALA A 181 -16.53 9.18 2.86
CA ALA A 181 -17.85 8.62 3.04
C ALA A 181 -17.93 7.92 4.40
N ARG A 182 -19.17 7.64 4.82
CA ARG A 182 -19.39 6.75 5.96
C ARG A 182 -18.88 5.35 5.59
N PRO A 183 -17.98 4.76 6.38
CA PRO A 183 -17.51 3.40 6.12
C PRO A 183 -18.67 2.39 6.24
N PRO A 184 -18.57 1.21 5.60
CA PRO A 184 -19.51 0.11 5.81
C PRO A 184 -19.70 -0.19 7.30
N ARG A 185 -20.90 -0.64 7.69
CA ARG A 185 -21.25 -0.79 9.12
C ARG A 185 -20.29 -1.69 9.91
N PHE A 186 -19.71 -2.69 9.24
CA PHE A 186 -18.77 -3.64 9.82
C PHE A 186 -17.39 -3.04 10.09
N VAL A 187 -17.01 -1.97 9.40
CA VAL A 187 -15.66 -1.41 9.45
C VAL A 187 -15.40 -0.66 10.77
N ARG A 188 -14.29 -0.98 11.40
CA ARG A 188 -13.65 -0.31 12.54
C ARG A 188 -12.16 -0.14 12.26
N SER A 189 -11.52 0.79 12.97
CA SER A 189 -10.05 0.88 12.94
C SER A 189 -9.44 -0.43 13.48
N GLY A 190 -8.46 -0.96 12.76
CA GLY A 190 -7.85 -2.27 13.00
C GLY A 190 -8.36 -3.38 12.09
N ASP A 191 -9.56 -3.24 11.51
CA ASP A 191 -10.14 -4.26 10.64
C ASP A 191 -9.39 -4.37 9.31
N TRP A 192 -9.49 -5.54 8.68
CA TRP A 192 -8.98 -5.78 7.35
C TRP A 192 -10.12 -5.90 6.35
N VAL A 193 -9.90 -5.28 5.19
CA VAL A 193 -10.87 -5.26 4.10
C VAL A 193 -10.23 -5.76 2.82
N LYS A 194 -11.04 -6.42 1.99
CA LYS A 194 -10.69 -6.79 0.62
C LYS A 194 -11.73 -6.23 -0.33
N GLY A 195 -11.32 -5.70 -1.47
CA GLY A 195 -12.26 -5.26 -2.48
C GLY A 195 -11.61 -4.54 -3.65
N GLU A 196 -12.46 -4.16 -4.59
CA GLU A 196 -12.08 -3.31 -5.72
C GLU A 196 -12.27 -1.84 -5.33
N ILE A 197 -11.25 -1.03 -5.58
CA ILE A 197 -11.27 0.41 -5.33
C ILE A 197 -10.74 1.16 -6.55
N TRP A 198 -11.27 2.35 -6.79
CA TRP A 198 -10.66 3.35 -7.65
C TRP A 198 -9.81 4.28 -6.80
N ILE A 199 -8.61 4.64 -7.27
CA ILE A 199 -7.70 5.57 -6.58
C ILE A 199 -7.54 6.83 -7.41
N GLY A 200 -7.58 7.99 -6.75
CA GLY A 200 -7.39 9.29 -7.40
C GLY A 200 -6.64 10.31 -6.56
N VAL A 201 -6.26 11.40 -7.21
CA VAL A 201 -5.69 12.58 -6.54
C VAL A 201 -6.79 13.25 -5.71
N ASP A 202 -6.51 13.50 -4.44
CA ASP A 202 -7.43 14.23 -3.55
C ASP A 202 -7.78 15.60 -4.14
N PRO A 203 -9.07 15.93 -4.36
CA PRO A 203 -9.52 17.26 -4.75
C PRO A 203 -9.50 18.25 -3.59
N PHE A 204 -8.51 18.16 -2.70
CA PHE A 204 -8.22 19.08 -1.60
C PHE A 204 -9.13 18.99 -0.36
N PHE A 205 -10.05 18.03 -0.25
CA PHE A 205 -10.87 17.88 0.96
C PHE A 205 -10.03 17.54 2.20
N TYR A 206 -8.89 16.87 1.99
CA TYR A 206 -8.00 16.53 3.08
C TYR A 206 -7.29 17.76 3.67
N LYS A 207 -6.85 18.71 2.83
CA LYS A 207 -6.07 19.88 3.27
C LYS A 207 -6.88 20.90 4.08
N GLU A 208 -8.15 21.14 3.73
CA GLU A 208 -8.95 22.16 4.41
C GLU A 208 -9.71 21.67 5.64
N ARG A 209 -10.19 20.42 5.62
CA ARG A 209 -11.23 19.98 6.56
C ARG A 209 -10.91 18.65 7.25
N SER A 210 -10.29 17.69 6.56
CA SER A 210 -10.10 16.35 7.14
C SER A 210 -8.81 16.19 7.94
N ASN A 211 -7.73 16.89 7.62
CA ASN A 211 -6.49 16.89 8.44
C ASN A 211 -6.69 17.44 9.87
N GLN A 212 -7.75 18.25 10.08
CA GLN A 212 -8.14 18.76 11.39
C GLN A 212 -8.93 17.73 12.22
N THR A 213 -9.28 16.58 11.64
CA THR A 213 -9.98 15.53 12.37
C THR A 213 -9.05 14.91 13.40
N PRO A 214 -9.40 14.91 14.71
CA PRO A 214 -8.54 14.32 15.73
C PRO A 214 -8.20 12.86 15.42
N GLY A 215 -6.90 12.54 15.40
CA GLY A 215 -6.39 11.19 15.12
C GLY A 215 -6.27 10.82 13.64
N MET A 216 -6.56 11.74 12.71
CA MET A 216 -6.34 11.50 11.28
C MET A 216 -4.83 11.35 11.01
N PRO A 217 -4.40 10.26 10.34
CA PRO A 217 -3.01 10.08 9.96
C PRO A 217 -2.60 11.10 8.90
N ASP A 218 -1.33 11.51 8.86
CA ASP A 218 -0.83 12.34 7.77
C ASP A 218 -0.82 11.55 6.45
N LEU A 219 -1.50 12.10 5.45
CA LEU A 219 -1.66 11.53 4.12
C LEU A 219 -0.93 12.33 3.04
N PHE A 220 -0.39 13.51 3.35
CA PHE A 220 0.35 14.32 2.39
C PHE A 220 1.79 13.84 2.32
N VAL A 221 2.11 13.13 1.23
CA VAL A 221 3.47 12.67 0.95
C VAL A 221 3.91 13.18 -0.42
N ASP A 222 5.22 13.23 -0.61
CA ASP A 222 5.81 13.57 -1.89
C ASP A 222 5.68 12.40 -2.87
N TRP A 223 5.24 12.71 -4.09
CA TRP A 223 5.10 11.77 -5.20
C TRP A 223 5.80 12.34 -6.41
N SER A 224 6.57 11.51 -7.12
CA SER A 224 7.16 11.88 -8.41
C SER A 224 6.28 11.38 -9.54
N VAL A 225 5.96 12.25 -10.50
CA VAL A 225 5.15 11.89 -11.67
C VAL A 225 6.06 11.25 -12.72
N THR A 226 5.90 9.96 -12.97
CA THR A 226 6.71 9.21 -13.95
C THR A 226 6.07 9.19 -15.33
N ARG A 227 4.74 9.31 -15.40
CA ARG A 227 3.97 9.32 -16.67
C ARG A 227 2.62 10.02 -16.49
N ILE A 228 2.18 10.73 -17.53
CA ILE A 228 0.84 11.31 -17.62
C ILE A 228 0.17 10.77 -18.89
N GLN A 229 -1.07 10.33 -18.75
CA GLN A 229 -1.90 9.91 -19.88
C GLN A 229 -3.23 10.67 -19.88
N LEU A 230 -3.62 11.21 -21.03
CA LEU A 230 -4.92 11.85 -21.25
C LEU A 230 -5.92 10.81 -21.79
N ALA A 231 -7.14 10.81 -21.24
CA ALA A 231 -8.25 10.02 -21.75
C ALA A 231 -8.62 10.49 -23.16
N THR A 232 -8.60 9.54 -24.10
CA THR A 232 -9.04 9.73 -25.49
C THR A 232 -10.21 8.82 -25.83
N THR A 233 -10.76 8.12 -24.83
CA THR A 233 -11.94 7.27 -24.93
C THR A 233 -13.10 8.05 -25.57
N PRO A 234 -13.67 7.56 -26.68
CA PRO A 234 -14.78 8.21 -27.35
C PRO A 234 -15.98 8.43 -26.42
N TRP A 235 -16.75 9.46 -26.74
CA TRP A 235 -18.03 9.70 -26.07
C TRP A 235 -19.15 8.99 -26.84
N ILE A 236 -20.02 8.31 -26.13
CA ILE A 236 -21.28 7.75 -26.63
C ILE A 236 -22.46 8.47 -25.98
N GLU A 237 -23.56 8.55 -26.73
CA GLU A 237 -24.85 9.05 -26.22
C GLU A 237 -25.77 7.87 -25.91
N ASP A 238 -26.17 7.75 -24.65
CA ASP A 238 -27.29 6.89 -24.28
C ASP A 238 -28.58 7.72 -24.34
N VAL A 239 -29.52 7.26 -25.18
CA VAL A 239 -30.82 7.92 -25.41
C VAL A 239 -31.95 7.17 -24.70
N SER A 240 -31.62 6.13 -23.92
CA SER A 240 -32.63 5.34 -23.20
C SER A 240 -33.28 6.18 -22.08
N GLY A 241 -34.61 6.29 -22.10
CA GLY A 241 -35.38 7.01 -21.08
C GLY A 241 -35.64 8.50 -21.33
N GLY A 242 -35.40 9.01 -22.54
CA GLY A 242 -35.79 10.38 -22.93
C GLY A 242 -34.88 11.49 -22.39
N LYS A 243 -33.79 11.15 -21.69
CA LYS A 243 -32.69 12.06 -21.36
C LYS A 243 -31.45 11.62 -22.13
N LYS A 244 -30.78 12.56 -22.81
CA LYS A 244 -29.47 12.30 -23.41
C LYS A 244 -28.43 12.25 -22.31
N LEU A 245 -27.89 11.07 -22.03
CA LEU A 245 -26.75 10.89 -21.14
C LEU A 245 -25.51 10.68 -22.00
N ARG A 246 -24.53 11.58 -21.86
CA ARG A 246 -23.23 11.44 -22.53
C ARG A 246 -22.29 10.71 -21.59
N MET A 247 -21.74 9.58 -22.02
CA MET A 247 -20.80 8.78 -21.23
C MET A 247 -19.62 8.32 -22.08
N ARG A 248 -18.52 7.92 -21.45
CA ARG A 248 -17.37 7.35 -22.14
C ARG A 248 -17.71 5.94 -22.63
N ASP A 249 -17.31 5.61 -23.83
CA ASP A 249 -17.41 4.27 -24.39
C ASP A 249 -16.35 3.36 -23.74
N THR A 250 -16.71 2.69 -22.65
CA THR A 250 -15.77 1.85 -21.91
C THR A 250 -15.30 0.63 -22.68
N GLU A 251 -15.97 0.24 -23.77
CA GLU A 251 -15.51 -0.85 -24.65
C GLU A 251 -14.35 -0.40 -25.55
N HIS A 252 -14.21 0.91 -25.78
CA HIS A 252 -13.15 1.52 -26.58
C HIS A 252 -12.26 2.45 -25.74
N GLU A 253 -11.93 2.01 -24.52
CA GLU A 253 -11.05 2.76 -23.61
C GLU A 253 -9.69 3.03 -24.27
N SER A 254 -9.27 4.30 -24.28
CA SER A 254 -8.02 4.73 -24.91
C SER A 254 -7.35 5.87 -24.15
N TRP A 255 -6.03 5.82 -24.05
CA TRP A 255 -5.20 6.77 -23.31
C TRP A 255 -3.99 7.17 -24.16
N THR A 256 -3.66 8.46 -24.18
CA THR A 256 -2.49 8.98 -24.92
C THR A 256 -1.53 9.69 -23.98
N ASP A 257 -0.23 9.43 -24.14
CA ASP A 257 0.80 10.06 -23.31
C ASP A 257 0.88 11.58 -23.51
N ARG A 258 1.18 12.27 -22.41
CA ARG A 258 1.39 13.71 -22.34
C ARG A 258 2.61 14.03 -21.48
N ALA A 259 3.29 15.13 -21.79
CA ALA A 259 4.38 15.64 -20.96
C ALA A 259 3.85 16.40 -19.74
N SER A 260 2.68 17.03 -19.88
CA SER A 260 1.98 17.74 -18.82
C SER A 260 0.46 17.64 -19.01
N THR A 261 -0.31 17.91 -17.96
CA THR A 261 -1.74 18.18 -18.10
C THR A 261 -1.95 19.59 -18.70
N ASP A 262 -3.09 19.80 -19.35
CA ASP A 262 -3.62 21.12 -19.69
C ASP A 262 -5.10 21.12 -19.28
N ALA A 263 -5.34 21.26 -17.98
CA ALA A 263 -6.67 21.06 -17.40
C ALA A 263 -7.73 21.99 -17.98
N TRP A 264 -7.36 23.15 -18.50
CA TRP A 264 -8.30 24.15 -19.03
C TRP A 264 -8.67 23.90 -20.50
N THR A 265 -7.79 23.25 -21.27
CA THR A 265 -7.95 23.09 -22.72
C THR A 265 -8.25 21.65 -23.14
N ASP A 266 -7.63 20.66 -22.49
CA ASP A 266 -7.80 19.25 -22.87
C ASP A 266 -9.26 18.81 -22.68
N ASP A 267 -9.79 18.11 -23.68
CA ASP A 267 -11.20 17.71 -23.82
C ASP A 267 -12.20 18.85 -23.50
N GLY A 268 -11.86 20.09 -23.90
CA GLY A 268 -12.68 21.27 -23.65
C GLY A 268 -12.80 21.64 -22.17
N GLY A 269 -11.80 21.31 -21.37
CA GLY A 269 -11.77 21.51 -19.92
C GLY A 269 -12.40 20.35 -19.14
N GLY A 270 -12.90 19.31 -19.80
CA GLY A 270 -13.50 18.12 -19.18
C GLY A 270 -12.60 16.89 -19.16
N ALA A 271 -11.28 17.07 -19.21
CA ALA A 271 -10.32 15.98 -19.34
C ALA A 271 -10.24 15.08 -18.09
N ASP A 272 -10.05 13.79 -18.36
CA ASP A 272 -9.63 12.79 -17.39
C ASP A 272 -8.18 12.37 -17.69
N TYR A 273 -7.37 12.24 -16.66
CA TYR A 273 -5.98 11.83 -16.74
C TYR A 273 -5.69 10.62 -15.87
N LEU A 274 -4.64 9.89 -16.24
CA LEU A 274 -3.93 8.96 -15.36
C LEU A 274 -2.55 9.51 -15.08
N LEU A 275 -2.17 9.54 -13.80
CA LEU A 275 -0.80 9.81 -13.36
C LEU A 275 -0.18 8.51 -12.88
N SER A 276 0.99 8.16 -13.41
CA SER A 276 1.85 7.14 -12.77
C SER A 276 2.75 7.86 -11.77
N LEU A 277 2.69 7.42 -10.52
CA LEU A 277 3.35 8.07 -9.39
C LEU A 277 4.30 7.10 -8.70
N SER A 278 5.53 7.53 -8.43
CA SER A 278 6.51 6.78 -7.62
C SER A 278 6.83 7.51 -6.31
N ARG A 279 7.27 6.72 -5.32
CA ARG A 279 7.80 7.20 -4.03
C ARG A 279 9.31 7.15 -4.00
#